data_AF-A0A417Y9G3-F1
#
_entry.id   AF-A0A417Y9G3-F1
#
_cell.length_a   1.000
_cell.length_b   1.000
_cell.length_c   1.000
_cell.angle_alpha   90.00
_cell.angle_beta   90.00
_cell.angle_gamma   90.00
#
_symmetry.space_group_name_H-M   'P 1'
#
loop_
_entity.id
_entity.type
_entity.pdbx_description
1 polymer ?
#
loop_
_entity_poly.entity_id
_entity_poly.type
_entity_poly.pdbx_seq_one_letter_code
_entity_poly.pdbx_strand_id
1 'polypeptide(L)'
;MLQKIKATLPLAIVVGILAYAWTHFALSFSFHWVTAGDLGNGLELPANFQLIVPAGFIGWGFFFAAGADNRAVVKVGTAILSGGLAALATMALSSKTADFPDFWGIAVWVGVMSVPLIILGVFDEWTYVPASFGAFAAVFYYWIATGLDFWTPGGGGSENTVNSLSDPATAGTGAFGGVISTPFGWVWAGVTASLFCGVVLGVLSVKLASFFARQRQAGVDDMAEAEVDTRQGTRVKGR
;
A
#
# COMPACT_ATOMS: atom_id res chain seq x y z
N MET A 1 -30.53 3.20 -6.76
CA MET A 1 -29.34 3.97 -6.35
C MET A 1 -29.27 4.18 -4.83
N LEU A 2 -30.29 4.76 -4.19
CA LEU A 2 -30.28 5.02 -2.74
C LEU A 2 -30.02 3.78 -1.86
N GLN A 3 -30.60 2.63 -2.19
CA GLN A 3 -30.34 1.36 -1.46
C GLN A 3 -28.88 0.91 -1.56
N LYS A 4 -28.24 1.06 -2.74
CA LYS A 4 -26.82 0.74 -2.92
C LYS A 4 -25.96 1.65 -2.05
N ILE A 5 -26.23 2.95 -2.03
CA ILE A 5 -25.53 3.92 -1.17
C ILE A 5 -25.67 3.53 0.31
N LYS A 6 -26.89 3.22 0.76
CA LYS A 6 -27.13 2.80 2.15
C LYS A 6 -26.39 1.51 2.51
N ALA A 7 -26.27 0.57 1.57
CA ALA A 7 -25.53 -0.68 1.78
C ALA A 7 -24.01 -0.46 1.87
N THR A 8 -23.46 0.48 1.10
CA THR A 8 -22.00 0.75 1.08
C THR A 8 -21.56 1.76 2.14
N LEU A 9 -22.47 2.55 2.71
CA LEU A 9 -22.14 3.64 3.63
C LEU A 9 -21.32 3.21 4.87
N PRO A 10 -21.64 2.09 5.56
CA PRO A 10 -20.82 1.66 6.70
C PRO A 10 -19.37 1.37 6.31
N LEU A 11 -19.17 0.72 5.15
CA LEU A 11 -17.84 0.45 4.62
C LEU A 11 -17.12 1.75 4.25
N ALA A 12 -17.80 2.69 3.61
CA ALA A 12 -17.22 3.97 3.22
C ALA A 12 -16.74 4.79 4.44
N ILE A 13 -17.52 4.84 5.51
CA ILE A 13 -17.15 5.53 6.76
C ILE A 13 -15.91 4.88 7.37
N VAL A 14 -15.90 3.55 7.49
CA VAL A 14 -14.76 2.81 8.05
C VAL A 14 -13.50 3.02 7.20
N VAL A 15 -13.61 2.92 5.88
CA VAL A 15 -12.49 3.18 4.96
C VAL A 15 -11.97 4.61 5.11
N GLY A 16 -12.85 5.60 5.24
CA GLY A 16 -12.45 7.00 5.47
C GLY A 16 -11.64 7.18 6.77
N ILE A 17 -12.09 6.59 7.86
CA ILE A 17 -11.40 6.63 9.16
C ILE A 17 -10.04 5.93 9.08
N LEU A 18 -10.00 4.73 8.51
CA LEU A 18 -8.77 3.95 8.37
C LEU A 18 -7.78 4.62 7.41
N ALA A 19 -8.25 5.28 6.34
CA ALA A 19 -7.40 6.02 5.41
C ALA A 19 -6.73 7.22 6.06
N TYR A 20 -7.48 7.97 6.89
CA TYR A 20 -6.91 9.02 7.72
C TYR A 20 -5.85 8.46 8.68
N ALA A 21 -6.18 7.40 9.42
CA ALA A 21 -5.27 6.78 10.38
C ALA A 21 -3.99 6.25 9.72
N TRP A 22 -4.11 5.56 8.59
CA TRP A 22 -2.96 5.07 7.82
C TRP A 22 -2.07 6.20 7.33
N THR A 23 -2.66 7.23 6.73
CA THR A 23 -1.90 8.35 6.18
C THR A 23 -1.14 9.07 7.28
N HIS A 24 -1.80 9.36 8.41
CA HIS A 24 -1.15 10.01 9.53
C HIS A 24 -0.03 9.13 10.10
N PHE A 25 -0.31 7.85 10.39
CA PHE A 25 0.67 6.93 10.95
C PHE A 25 1.89 6.73 10.04
N ALA A 26 1.68 6.46 8.75
CA ALA A 26 2.76 6.19 7.81
C ALA A 26 3.65 7.42 7.55
N LEU A 27 3.06 8.60 7.47
CA LEU A 27 3.83 9.86 7.34
C LEU A 27 4.59 10.17 8.63
N SER A 28 3.96 10.06 9.80
CA SER A 28 4.65 10.30 11.08
C SER A 28 5.76 9.28 11.33
N PHE A 29 5.53 8.01 11.00
CA PHE A 29 6.55 6.97 11.07
C PHE A 29 7.78 7.35 10.24
N SER A 30 7.56 7.78 8.99
CA SER A 30 8.65 8.02 8.05
C SER A 30 9.35 9.36 8.27
N PHE A 31 8.66 10.41 8.73
CA PHE A 31 9.21 11.77 8.81
C PHE A 31 9.39 12.32 10.23
N HIS A 32 9.02 11.57 11.28
CA HIS A 32 9.15 12.02 12.68
C HIS A 32 9.59 10.95 13.67
N TRP A 33 9.45 9.65 13.37
CA TRP A 33 9.74 8.59 14.37
C TRP A 33 10.94 7.73 14.00
N VAL A 34 11.06 7.35 12.72
CA VAL A 34 12.12 6.47 12.22
C VAL A 34 12.91 7.20 11.15
N THR A 35 13.84 8.03 11.61
CA THR A 35 14.46 9.09 10.82
C THR A 35 15.98 9.07 10.97
N ALA A 36 16.67 9.77 10.06
CA ALA A 36 18.13 9.79 9.92
C ALA A 36 18.72 11.21 9.97
N GLY A 37 17.91 12.23 10.29
CA GLY A 37 18.39 13.61 10.48
C GLY A 37 17.31 14.66 10.23
N ASP A 38 17.52 15.86 10.73
CA ASP A 38 16.61 17.00 10.54
C ASP A 38 16.82 17.66 9.16
N LEU A 39 15.73 17.98 8.47
CA LEU A 39 15.73 18.70 7.19
C LEU A 39 15.60 20.22 7.36
N GLY A 40 15.41 20.73 8.59
CA GLY A 40 15.36 22.16 8.92
C GLY A 40 14.04 22.85 8.56
N ASN A 41 13.03 22.10 8.12
CA ASN A 41 11.69 22.61 7.77
C ASN A 41 10.57 21.99 8.64
N GLY A 42 10.94 21.34 9.75
CA GLY A 42 10.01 20.63 10.63
C GLY A 42 9.72 19.18 10.19
N LEU A 43 10.39 18.69 9.15
CA LEU A 43 10.41 17.27 8.77
C LEU A 43 11.81 16.70 8.99
N GLU A 44 11.86 15.39 9.23
CA GLU A 44 13.12 14.67 9.32
C GLU A 44 13.29 13.76 8.10
N LEU A 45 14.55 13.56 7.67
CA LEU A 45 14.92 12.64 6.62
C LEU A 45 14.53 11.22 7.05
N PRO A 46 13.72 10.48 6.29
CA PRO A 46 13.38 9.12 6.66
C PRO A 46 14.62 8.23 6.72
N ALA A 47 14.63 7.30 7.69
CA ALA A 47 15.60 6.22 7.67
C ALA A 47 15.36 5.30 6.46
N ASN A 48 16.21 4.28 6.29
CA ASN A 48 16.12 3.38 5.12
C ASN A 48 14.75 2.70 4.98
N PHE A 49 14.13 2.28 6.08
CA PHE A 49 12.80 1.68 6.06
C PHE A 49 11.72 2.75 6.21
N GLN A 50 10.76 2.77 5.28
CA GLN A 50 9.68 3.75 5.22
C GLN A 50 8.33 3.04 5.05
N LEU A 51 7.26 3.69 5.50
CA LEU A 51 5.89 3.31 5.17
C LEU A 51 5.38 4.19 4.03
N ILE A 52 5.23 3.60 2.85
CA ILE A 52 4.84 4.29 1.63
C ILE A 52 3.31 4.34 1.55
N VAL A 53 2.76 5.52 1.85
CA VAL A 53 1.31 5.79 1.83
C VAL A 53 0.61 5.28 0.56
N PRO A 54 1.04 5.63 -0.67
CA PRO A 54 0.35 5.18 -1.88
C PRO A 54 0.43 3.66 -2.08
N ALA A 55 1.54 3.02 -1.68
CA ALA A 55 1.65 1.55 -1.73
C ALA A 55 0.63 0.88 -0.80
N GLY A 56 0.39 1.43 0.38
CA GLY A 56 -0.69 0.98 1.26
C GLY A 56 -2.07 1.03 0.60
N PHE A 57 -2.40 2.15 -0.07
CA PHE A 57 -3.67 2.25 -0.80
C PHE A 57 -3.77 1.29 -1.99
N ILE A 58 -2.67 1.06 -2.70
CA ILE A 58 -2.61 0.10 -3.81
C ILE A 58 -2.90 -1.32 -3.30
N GLY A 59 -2.23 -1.76 -2.23
CA GLY A 59 -2.46 -3.09 -1.65
C GLY A 59 -3.88 -3.27 -1.11
N TRP A 60 -4.43 -2.21 -0.51
CA TRP A 60 -5.81 -2.15 -0.06
C TRP A 60 -6.81 -2.28 -1.23
N GLY A 61 -6.53 -1.58 -2.33
CA GLY A 61 -7.31 -1.69 -3.57
C GLY A 61 -7.29 -3.09 -4.18
N PHE A 62 -6.13 -3.76 -4.18
CA PHE A 62 -6.02 -5.14 -4.66
C PHE A 62 -6.85 -6.11 -3.84
N PHE A 63 -6.87 -5.97 -2.51
CA PHE A 63 -7.71 -6.80 -1.64
C PHE A 63 -9.20 -6.70 -2.01
N PHE A 64 -9.71 -5.48 -2.22
CA PHE A 64 -11.10 -5.30 -2.66
C PHE A 64 -11.34 -5.84 -4.07
N ALA A 65 -10.42 -5.59 -5.00
CA ALA A 65 -10.53 -6.09 -6.37
C ALA A 65 -10.50 -7.62 -6.45
N ALA A 66 -9.83 -8.29 -5.52
CA ALA A 66 -9.77 -9.74 -5.40
C ALA A 66 -10.99 -10.36 -4.67
N GLY A 67 -11.99 -9.56 -4.27
CA GLY A 67 -13.24 -10.04 -3.68
C GLY A 67 -13.43 -9.74 -2.19
N ALA A 68 -12.44 -9.13 -1.53
CA ALA A 68 -12.52 -8.67 -0.14
C ALA A 68 -12.85 -9.76 0.91
N ASP A 69 -12.41 -11.00 0.66
CA ASP A 69 -12.61 -12.15 1.54
C ASP A 69 -11.28 -12.72 2.06
N ASN A 70 -11.33 -13.81 2.83
CA ASN A 70 -10.11 -14.44 3.36
C ASN A 70 -9.22 -15.04 2.26
N ARG A 71 -9.79 -15.43 1.10
CA ARG A 71 -9.02 -15.95 -0.03
C ARG A 71 -8.28 -14.83 -0.75
N ALA A 72 -8.87 -13.63 -0.81
CA ALA A 72 -8.25 -12.43 -1.35
C ALA A 72 -6.94 -12.09 -0.62
N VAL A 73 -6.84 -12.34 0.69
CA VAL A 73 -5.59 -12.12 1.45
C VAL A 73 -4.44 -12.94 0.89
N VAL A 74 -4.67 -14.25 0.70
CA VAL A 74 -3.64 -15.16 0.17
C VAL A 74 -3.33 -14.81 -1.28
N LYS A 75 -4.37 -14.68 -2.11
CA LYS A 75 -4.25 -14.40 -3.55
C LYS A 75 -3.52 -13.07 -3.85
N VAL A 76 -3.77 -12.03 -3.04
CA VAL A 76 -3.08 -10.73 -3.17
C VAL A 76 -1.70 -10.78 -2.51
N GLY A 77 -1.55 -11.44 -1.37
CA GLY A 77 -0.27 -11.54 -0.67
C GLY A 77 0.81 -12.24 -1.49
N THR A 78 0.47 -13.36 -2.13
CA THR A 78 1.38 -14.07 -3.04
C THR A 78 1.71 -13.24 -4.27
N ALA A 79 0.73 -12.53 -4.84
CA ALA A 79 0.91 -11.62 -5.96
C ALA A 79 1.83 -10.42 -5.63
N ILE A 80 1.70 -9.87 -4.42
CA ILE A 80 2.60 -8.80 -3.92
C ILE A 80 4.04 -9.30 -3.87
N LEU A 81 4.27 -10.52 -3.37
CA LEU A 81 5.61 -11.11 -3.31
C LEU A 81 6.19 -11.36 -4.70
N SER A 82 5.44 -11.98 -5.61
CA SER A 82 5.93 -12.26 -6.97
C SER A 82 6.25 -10.97 -7.72
N GLY A 83 5.34 -9.99 -7.70
CA GLY A 83 5.54 -8.68 -8.31
C GLY A 83 6.71 -7.91 -7.71
N GLY A 84 6.79 -7.88 -6.38
CA GLY A 84 7.88 -7.22 -5.66
C GLY A 84 9.24 -7.85 -5.93
N LEU A 85 9.34 -9.18 -5.92
CA LEU A 85 10.58 -9.89 -6.23
C LEU A 85 11.02 -9.70 -7.68
N ALA A 86 10.07 -9.68 -8.62
CA ALA A 86 10.37 -9.37 -10.01
C ALA A 86 10.91 -7.94 -10.16
N ALA A 87 10.34 -6.96 -9.46
CA ALA A 87 10.87 -5.60 -9.46
C ALA A 87 12.27 -5.53 -8.82
N LEU A 88 12.48 -6.24 -7.70
CA LEU A 88 13.80 -6.35 -7.06
C LEU A 88 14.85 -6.93 -8.02
N ALA A 89 14.50 -8.00 -8.73
CA ALA A 89 15.37 -8.59 -9.73
C ALA A 89 15.66 -7.62 -10.89
N THR A 90 14.65 -6.89 -11.38
CA THR A 90 14.83 -5.85 -12.40
C THR A 90 15.84 -4.80 -11.93
N MET A 91 15.68 -4.23 -10.73
CA MET A 91 16.59 -3.21 -10.20
C MET A 91 18.02 -3.73 -10.03
N ALA A 92 18.18 -4.96 -9.54
CA ALA A 92 19.48 -5.58 -9.29
C ALA A 92 20.22 -6.01 -10.57
N LEU A 93 19.49 -6.35 -11.64
CA LEU A 93 20.07 -6.77 -12.90
C LEU A 93 20.27 -5.60 -13.85
N SER A 94 19.38 -4.60 -13.83
CA SER A 94 19.53 -3.42 -14.66
C SER A 94 20.82 -2.69 -14.33
N SER A 95 21.13 -2.50 -13.04
CA SER A 95 22.36 -1.85 -12.54
C SER A 95 23.67 -2.53 -12.95
N LYS A 96 23.60 -3.71 -13.60
CA LYS A 96 24.75 -4.45 -14.12
C LYS A 96 24.84 -4.47 -15.65
N THR A 97 23.90 -3.86 -16.35
CA THR A 97 23.76 -4.04 -17.82
C THR A 97 23.88 -2.76 -18.62
N ALA A 98 23.48 -1.62 -18.09
CA ALA A 98 23.64 -0.32 -18.73
C ALA A 98 23.88 0.75 -17.68
N ASP A 99 24.67 1.76 -18.04
CA ASP A 99 24.96 2.92 -17.20
C ASP A 99 24.18 4.14 -17.70
N PHE A 100 23.95 5.11 -16.82
CA PHE A 100 23.39 6.40 -17.18
C PHE A 100 24.18 7.07 -18.33
N PRO A 101 23.52 7.68 -19.34
CA PRO A 101 22.09 8.05 -19.42
C PRO A 101 21.16 7.03 -20.11
N ASP A 102 21.64 5.83 -20.45
CA ASP A 102 20.92 4.94 -21.37
C ASP A 102 19.99 3.94 -20.67
N PHE A 103 18.67 4.13 -20.76
CA PHE A 103 17.66 3.31 -20.06
C PHE A 103 17.38 1.91 -20.66
N TRP A 104 18.13 1.47 -21.67
CA TRP A 104 17.80 0.22 -22.37
C TRP A 104 17.94 -1.01 -21.46
N GLY A 105 18.89 -1.02 -20.52
CA GLY A 105 19.08 -2.13 -19.57
C GLY A 105 17.85 -2.33 -18.69
N ILE A 106 17.29 -1.23 -18.16
CA ILE A 106 16.02 -1.24 -17.43
C ILE A 106 14.89 -1.78 -18.32
N ALA A 107 14.76 -1.28 -19.55
CA ALA A 107 13.69 -1.69 -20.46
C ALA A 107 13.75 -3.20 -20.77
N VAL A 108 14.94 -3.74 -21.00
CA VAL A 108 15.14 -5.18 -21.25
C VAL A 108 14.70 -6.00 -20.04
N TRP A 109 15.14 -5.66 -18.84
CA TRP A 109 14.79 -6.45 -17.65
C TRP A 109 13.32 -6.31 -17.24
N VAL A 110 12.69 -5.15 -17.46
CA VAL A 110 11.22 -5.03 -17.34
C VAL A 110 10.53 -6.00 -18.31
N GLY A 111 10.96 -6.04 -19.56
CA GLY A 111 10.44 -6.99 -20.56
C GLY A 111 10.63 -8.44 -20.12
N VAL A 112 11.85 -8.82 -19.72
CA VAL A 112 12.18 -10.18 -19.27
C VAL A 112 11.37 -10.59 -18.03
N MET A 113 11.24 -9.72 -17.03
CA MET A 113 10.52 -10.03 -15.78
C MET A 113 8.99 -10.00 -15.93
N SER A 114 8.47 -9.30 -16.94
CA SER A 114 7.03 -9.31 -17.23
C SER A 114 6.55 -10.67 -17.73
N VAL A 115 7.37 -11.42 -18.46
CA VAL A 115 7.05 -12.76 -18.99
C VAL A 115 6.72 -13.77 -17.89
N PRO A 116 7.59 -14.03 -16.89
CA PRO A 116 7.25 -14.94 -15.81
C PRO A 116 6.08 -14.43 -14.97
N LEU A 117 5.91 -13.12 -14.76
CA LEU A 117 4.74 -12.59 -14.05
C LEU A 117 3.41 -12.93 -14.74
N ILE A 118 3.38 -12.91 -16.08
CA ILE A 118 2.20 -13.32 -16.87
C ILE A 118 2.04 -14.84 -16.84
N ILE A 119 3.12 -15.60 -17.06
CA ILE A 119 3.06 -17.08 -17.10
C ILE A 119 2.63 -17.63 -15.73
N LEU A 120 3.10 -17.04 -14.64
CA LEU A 120 2.67 -17.43 -13.31
C LEU A 120 1.15 -17.29 -13.15
N GLY A 121 0.51 -16.35 -13.87
CA GLY A 121 -0.94 -16.19 -13.95
C GLY A 121 -1.73 -17.46 -14.35
N VAL A 122 -1.10 -18.46 -14.97
CA VAL A 122 -1.71 -19.78 -15.22
C VAL A 122 -2.10 -20.49 -13.92
N PHE A 123 -1.38 -20.21 -12.83
CA PHE A 123 -1.71 -20.67 -11.48
C PHE A 123 -2.70 -19.72 -10.81
N ASP A 124 -3.88 -19.50 -11.42
CA ASP A 124 -4.89 -18.49 -11.03
C ASP A 124 -5.31 -18.51 -9.54
N GLU A 125 -5.09 -19.63 -8.86
CA GLU A 125 -5.28 -19.75 -7.41
C GLU A 125 -4.22 -18.99 -6.58
N TRP A 126 -3.02 -18.81 -7.11
CA TRP A 126 -1.84 -18.25 -6.43
C TRP A 126 -1.39 -16.91 -6.98
N THR A 127 -1.78 -16.53 -8.20
CA THR A 127 -1.29 -15.29 -8.83
C THR A 127 -2.41 -14.47 -9.42
N TYR A 128 -2.78 -13.42 -8.69
CA TYR A 128 -3.61 -12.35 -9.22
C TYR A 128 -2.73 -11.41 -10.06
N VAL A 129 -2.72 -11.60 -11.38
CA VAL A 129 -1.89 -10.84 -12.31
C VAL A 129 -2.01 -9.32 -12.13
N PRO A 130 -3.22 -8.72 -11.96
CA PRO A 130 -3.34 -7.29 -11.68
C PRO A 130 -2.58 -6.84 -10.42
N ALA A 131 -2.63 -7.61 -9.34
CA ALA A 131 -1.86 -7.29 -8.13
C ALA A 131 -0.36 -7.55 -8.29
N SER A 132 0.04 -8.54 -9.09
CA SER A 132 1.45 -8.82 -9.36
C SER A 132 2.10 -7.69 -10.15
N PHE A 133 1.49 -7.27 -11.26
CA PHE A 133 1.96 -6.12 -12.03
C PHE A 133 1.84 -4.83 -11.26
N GLY A 134 0.78 -4.68 -10.46
CA GLY A 134 0.59 -3.51 -9.63
C GLY A 134 1.63 -3.40 -8.51
N ALA A 135 2.02 -4.51 -7.89
CA ALA A 135 3.11 -4.55 -6.91
C ALA A 135 4.47 -4.30 -7.58
N PHE A 136 4.73 -4.92 -8.74
CA PHE A 136 5.91 -4.63 -9.55
C PHE A 136 6.01 -3.13 -9.85
N ALA A 137 4.93 -2.54 -10.37
CA ALA A 137 4.87 -1.13 -10.72
C ALA A 137 5.03 -0.22 -9.50
N ALA A 138 4.44 -0.56 -8.35
CA ALA A 138 4.58 0.23 -7.12
C ALA A 138 6.03 0.28 -6.64
N VAL A 139 6.71 -0.87 -6.60
CA VAL A 139 8.13 -0.95 -6.20
C VAL A 139 9.01 -0.19 -7.20
N PHE A 140 8.82 -0.47 -8.48
CA PHE A 140 9.60 0.12 -9.55
C PHE A 140 9.40 1.64 -9.66
N TYR A 141 8.17 2.13 -9.51
CA TYR A 141 7.85 3.55 -9.47
C TYR A 141 8.53 4.25 -8.28
N TYR A 142 8.50 3.62 -7.10
CA TYR A 142 9.13 4.22 -5.94
C TYR A 142 10.65 4.26 -6.08
N TRP A 143 11.27 3.24 -6.70
CA TRP A 143 12.71 3.26 -7.01
C TRP A 143 13.09 4.41 -7.96
N ILE A 144 12.28 4.67 -8.98
CA ILE A 144 12.44 5.86 -9.84
C ILE A 144 12.31 7.14 -9.00
N ALA A 145 11.30 7.21 -8.13
CA ALA A 145 11.05 8.39 -7.31
C ALA A 145 12.20 8.69 -6.32
N THR A 146 12.87 7.65 -5.81
CA THR A 146 13.98 7.76 -4.85
C THR A 146 15.37 7.72 -5.49
N GLY A 147 15.47 7.93 -6.80
CA GLY A 147 16.75 8.26 -7.44
C GLY A 147 17.48 7.17 -8.20
N LEU A 148 16.83 6.02 -8.48
CA LEU A 148 17.42 4.95 -9.29
C LEU A 148 18.78 4.48 -8.76
N ASP A 149 18.81 4.08 -7.49
CA ASP A 149 20.03 3.65 -6.82
C ASP A 149 20.86 2.62 -7.64
N PHE A 150 22.19 2.79 -7.60
CA PHE A 150 23.22 2.10 -8.38
C PHE A 150 23.19 2.30 -9.90
N TRP A 151 22.39 3.24 -10.44
CA TRP A 151 22.35 3.52 -11.88
C TRP A 151 23.44 4.49 -12.37
N THR A 152 24.08 5.24 -11.47
CA THR A 152 25.25 6.07 -11.78
C THR A 152 26.23 6.09 -10.60
N PRO A 153 27.56 6.03 -10.82
CA PRO A 153 28.54 6.13 -9.74
C PRO A 153 28.38 7.43 -8.96
N GLY A 154 28.22 7.33 -7.63
CA GLY A 154 27.96 8.48 -6.76
C GLY A 154 26.53 9.02 -6.85
N GLY A 155 25.71 8.56 -7.81
CA GLY A 155 24.28 8.85 -7.83
C GLY A 155 23.60 8.35 -6.57
N GLY A 156 22.54 9.06 -6.20
CA GLY A 156 21.83 8.77 -4.98
C GLY A 156 21.52 7.28 -4.79
N GLY A 157 21.82 6.78 -3.59
CA GLY A 157 21.26 5.53 -3.06
C GLY A 157 22.25 4.66 -2.28
N SER A 158 23.47 5.14 -2.09
CA SER A 158 24.41 4.49 -1.16
C SER A 158 24.00 4.66 0.31
N GLU A 159 23.47 5.83 0.71
CA GLU A 159 22.97 6.12 2.07
C GLU A 159 21.94 7.28 2.09
N ASN A 160 20.96 7.25 3.01
CA ASN A 160 20.09 8.39 3.33
C ASN A 160 20.81 9.32 4.32
N THR A 161 21.58 10.30 3.85
CA THR A 161 22.19 11.32 4.73
C THR A 161 21.80 12.74 4.32
N VAL A 162 21.75 13.65 5.29
CA VAL A 162 21.53 15.08 5.02
C VAL A 162 22.68 15.68 4.21
N ASN A 163 23.90 15.14 4.33
CA ASN A 163 25.09 15.63 3.63
C ASN A 163 25.01 15.41 2.11
N SER A 164 24.42 14.30 1.65
CA SER A 164 24.20 14.01 0.22
C SER A 164 23.20 14.94 -0.46
N LEU A 165 22.49 15.80 0.30
CA LEU A 165 21.56 16.80 -0.23
C LEU A 165 22.26 18.06 -0.77
N SER A 166 23.53 18.29 -0.37
CA SER A 166 24.25 19.53 -0.69
C SER A 166 25.16 19.44 -1.92
N ASP A 167 25.39 18.24 -2.46
CA ASP A 167 26.21 18.02 -3.66
C ASP A 167 25.35 17.50 -4.84
N PRO A 168 25.13 18.33 -5.89
CA PRO A 168 24.40 17.94 -7.09
C PRO A 168 24.95 16.71 -7.82
N ALA A 169 26.24 16.38 -7.64
CA ALA A 169 26.84 15.18 -8.23
C ALA A 169 26.45 13.90 -7.48
N THR A 170 26.00 14.00 -6.23
CA THR A 170 25.53 12.87 -5.41
C THR A 170 24.02 12.79 -5.23
N ALA A 171 23.31 13.86 -5.57
CA ALA A 171 21.86 13.92 -5.59
C ALA A 171 21.32 12.99 -6.70
N GLY A 172 20.68 11.87 -6.33
CA GLY A 172 20.05 10.95 -7.29
C GLY A 172 19.04 11.65 -8.20
N THR A 173 18.86 11.17 -9.44
CA THR A 173 18.00 11.82 -10.46
C THR A 173 16.49 11.60 -10.24
N GLY A 174 16.07 11.37 -8.99
CA GLY A 174 14.69 11.00 -8.62
C GLY A 174 13.73 12.19 -8.58
N ALA A 175 12.43 11.90 -8.44
CA ALA A 175 11.34 12.89 -8.45
C ALA A 175 11.42 13.97 -7.36
N PHE A 176 12.32 13.81 -6.38
CA PHE A 176 12.66 14.81 -5.37
C PHE A 176 14.08 15.39 -5.52
N GLY A 177 14.70 15.31 -6.71
CA GLY A 177 16.07 15.79 -6.90
C GLY A 177 17.08 15.10 -5.99
N GLY A 178 16.85 13.82 -5.67
CA GLY A 178 17.75 13.02 -4.82
C GLY A 178 17.54 13.16 -3.32
N VAL A 179 16.49 13.88 -2.86
CA VAL A 179 16.27 14.14 -1.43
C VAL A 179 16.03 12.88 -0.60
N ILE A 180 15.41 11.85 -1.18
CA ILE A 180 15.24 10.55 -0.56
C ILE A 180 15.97 9.55 -1.44
N SER A 181 17.07 9.02 -0.93
CA SER A 181 18.00 8.23 -1.69
C SER A 181 18.11 6.83 -1.12
N THR A 182 17.03 6.07 -1.29
CA THR A 182 16.85 4.80 -0.58
C THR A 182 17.42 3.64 -1.38
N PRO A 183 18.25 2.78 -0.76
CA PRO A 183 18.81 1.65 -1.48
C PRO A 183 17.72 0.73 -2.05
N PHE A 184 17.90 0.18 -3.25
CA PHE A 184 16.81 -0.57 -3.93
C PHE A 184 16.25 -1.74 -3.10
N GLY A 185 17.07 -2.35 -2.23
CA GLY A 185 16.63 -3.41 -1.32
C GLY A 185 15.65 -2.88 -0.25
N TRP A 186 15.88 -1.66 0.23
CA TRP A 186 15.00 -0.97 1.18
C TRP A 186 13.76 -0.40 0.49
N VAL A 187 13.86 0.03 -0.78
CA VAL A 187 12.70 0.36 -1.62
C VAL A 187 11.77 -0.84 -1.73
N TRP A 188 12.31 -2.00 -2.08
CA TRP A 188 11.54 -3.25 -2.14
C TRP A 188 10.90 -3.57 -0.78
N ALA A 189 11.67 -3.55 0.30
CA ALA A 189 11.18 -3.88 1.64
C ALA A 189 10.06 -2.93 2.10
N GLY A 190 10.27 -1.61 1.98
CA GLY A 190 9.31 -0.60 2.40
C GLY A 190 8.01 -0.68 1.60
N VAL A 191 8.09 -0.76 0.26
CA VAL A 191 6.90 -0.82 -0.61
C VAL A 191 6.16 -2.14 -0.41
N THR A 192 6.86 -3.27 -0.33
CA THR A 192 6.25 -4.58 -0.09
C THR A 192 5.56 -4.63 1.26
N ALA A 193 6.21 -4.17 2.34
CA ALA A 193 5.59 -4.08 3.66
C ALA A 193 4.35 -3.18 3.65
N SER A 194 4.42 -2.03 2.96
CA SER A 194 3.29 -1.10 2.83
C SER A 194 2.12 -1.71 2.06
N LEU A 195 2.37 -2.45 0.97
CA LEU A 195 1.35 -3.20 0.24
C LEU A 195 0.64 -4.21 1.16
N PHE A 196 1.39 -4.95 2.00
CA PHE A 196 0.81 -5.86 2.99
C PHE A 196 0.01 -5.13 4.07
N CYS A 197 0.47 -3.99 4.57
CA CYS A 197 -0.32 -3.13 5.46
C CYS A 197 -1.65 -2.73 4.79
N GLY A 198 -1.63 -2.43 3.49
CA GLY A 198 -2.83 -2.20 2.70
C GLY A 198 -3.83 -3.35 2.72
N VAL A 199 -3.36 -4.59 2.55
CA VAL A 199 -4.20 -5.79 2.65
C VAL A 199 -4.81 -5.92 4.05
N VAL A 200 -4.02 -5.69 5.11
CA VAL A 200 -4.50 -5.70 6.49
C VAL A 200 -5.59 -4.65 6.71
N LEU A 201 -5.40 -3.43 6.20
CA LEU A 201 -6.41 -2.36 6.25
C LEU A 201 -7.69 -2.75 5.49
N GLY A 202 -7.56 -3.46 4.37
CA GLY A 202 -8.67 -4.08 3.65
C GLY A 202 -9.49 -5.04 4.51
N VAL A 203 -8.82 -5.97 5.17
CA VAL A 203 -9.46 -6.93 6.09
C VAL A 203 -10.14 -6.20 7.24
N LEU A 204 -9.47 -5.23 7.87
CA LEU A 204 -10.04 -4.43 8.95
C LEU A 204 -11.27 -3.65 8.49
N SER A 205 -11.28 -3.13 7.27
CA SER A 205 -12.40 -2.40 6.70
C SER A 205 -13.67 -3.24 6.66
N VAL A 206 -13.58 -4.45 6.11
CA VAL A 206 -14.71 -5.37 5.99
C VAL A 206 -15.18 -5.84 7.37
N LYS A 207 -14.23 -6.19 8.26
CA LYS A 207 -14.56 -6.66 9.61
C LYS A 207 -15.26 -5.59 10.44
N LEU A 208 -14.73 -4.37 10.48
CA LEU A 208 -15.34 -3.27 11.22
C LEU A 208 -16.69 -2.86 10.62
N ALA A 209 -16.81 -2.78 9.28
CA ALA A 209 -18.08 -2.45 8.64
C ALA A 209 -19.17 -3.49 8.96
N SER A 210 -18.82 -4.79 8.92
CA SER A 210 -19.76 -5.87 9.27
C SER A 210 -20.11 -5.90 10.76
N PHE A 211 -19.19 -5.48 11.63
CA PHE A 211 -19.46 -5.33 13.06
C PHE A 211 -20.49 -4.23 13.32
N PHE A 212 -20.28 -3.03 12.75
CA PHE A 212 -21.23 -1.91 12.92
C PHE A 212 -22.60 -2.19 12.29
N ALA A 213 -22.63 -2.90 11.15
CA ALA A 213 -23.90 -3.31 10.54
C ALA A 213 -24.71 -4.25 11.44
N ARG A 214 -24.05 -5.22 12.09
CA ARG A 214 -24.69 -6.15 13.04
C ARG A 214 -25.22 -5.44 14.28
N GLN A 215 -24.42 -4.54 14.87
CA GLN A 215 -24.83 -3.74 16.03
C GLN A 215 -26.06 -2.88 15.73
N ARG A 216 -26.12 -2.29 14.53
CA ARG A 216 -27.28 -1.51 14.11
C ARG A 216 -28.55 -2.35 13.98
N GLN A 217 -28.45 -3.57 13.45
CA GLN A 217 -29.60 -4.45 13.31
C GLN A 217 -30.14 -4.89 14.67
N ALA A 218 -29.26 -5.30 15.59
CA ALA A 218 -29.66 -5.68 16.95
C ALA A 218 -30.43 -4.55 17.66
N GLY A 219 -29.95 -3.31 17.59
CA GLY A 219 -30.66 -2.17 18.19
C GLY A 219 -32.01 -1.85 17.53
N VAL A 220 -32.21 -2.17 16.25
CA VAL A 220 -33.53 -2.02 15.59
C VAL A 220 -34.50 -3.10 16.07
N ASP A 221 -34.02 -4.33 16.21
CA ASP A 221 -34.83 -5.45 16.67
C ASP A 221 -35.28 -5.23 18.13
N ASP A 222 -34.37 -4.75 19.00
CA ASP A 222 -34.68 -4.39 20.40
C ASP A 222 -35.75 -3.28 20.49
N MET A 223 -35.67 -2.27 19.63
CA MET A 223 -36.66 -1.18 19.59
C MET A 223 -38.03 -1.67 19.10
N ALA A 224 -38.04 -2.58 18.12
CA ALA A 224 -39.28 -3.18 17.62
C ALA A 224 -39.96 -4.05 18.69
N GLU A 225 -39.19 -4.83 19.44
CA GLU A 225 -39.69 -5.64 20.56
C GLU A 225 -40.27 -4.74 21.67
N ALA A 226 -39.56 -3.67 22.05
CA ALA A 226 -40.05 -2.68 23.01
C ALA A 226 -41.35 -1.99 22.57
N GLU A 227 -41.52 -1.70 21.27
CA GLU A 227 -42.76 -1.11 20.75
C GLU A 227 -43.94 -2.11 20.78
N VAL A 228 -43.69 -3.38 20.48
CA VAL A 228 -44.71 -4.44 20.57
C VAL A 228 -45.18 -4.63 22.02
N ASP A 229 -44.25 -4.70 22.98
CA ASP A 229 -44.57 -4.83 24.39
C ASP A 229 -45.35 -3.62 24.92
N THR A 230 -45.00 -2.41 24.48
CA THR A 230 -45.74 -1.19 24.84
C THR A 230 -47.18 -1.23 24.32
N ARG A 231 -47.39 -1.71 23.08
CA ARG A 231 -48.73 -1.85 22.48
C ARG A 231 -49.56 -2.98 23.10
N GLN A 232 -48.92 -4.05 23.56
CA GLN A 232 -49.61 -5.14 24.26
C GLN A 232 -49.96 -4.77 25.70
N GLY A 233 -49.06 -4.11 26.43
CA GLY A 233 -49.28 -3.63 27.80
C GLY A 233 -50.39 -2.57 27.92
N THR A 234 -50.60 -1.75 26.88
CA THR A 234 -51.74 -0.80 26.82
C THR A 234 -53.08 -1.48 26.55
N ARG A 235 -53.12 -2.63 25.89
CA ARG A 235 -54.37 -3.39 25.66
C ARG A 235 -54.91 -4.11 26.90
N VAL A 236 -54.05 -4.46 27.86
CA VAL A 236 -54.45 -5.22 29.06
C VAL A 236 -55.04 -4.32 30.15
N LYS A 237 -54.69 -3.03 30.21
CA LYS A 237 -55.20 -2.07 31.22
C LYS A 237 -56.56 -1.45 30.89
N GLY A 238 -57.21 -1.86 29.80
CA GLY A 238 -58.49 -1.30 29.32
C GLY A 238 -59.72 -2.20 29.51
N ARG A 239 -59.68 -3.19 30.41
CA ARG A 239 -60.84 -4.03 30.76
C ARG A 239 -61.18 -3.95 32.23
#